data_AF-A0A8I2K6L9-F1
#
_entry.id   AF-A0A8I2K6L9-F1
#
_cell.length_a   1.000
_cell.length_b   1.000
_cell.length_c   1.000
_cell.angle_alpha   90.00
_cell.angle_beta   90.00
_cell.angle_gamma   90.00
#
_symmetry.space_group_name_H-M   'P 1'
#
loop_
_entity.id
_entity.type
_entity.pdbx_description
1 polymer ?
#
loop_
_entity_poly.entity_id
_entity_poly.type
_entity_poly.pdbx_seq_one_letter_code
_entity_poly.pdbx_strand_id
1 'polypeptide(L)'
;MREVIKQEIERNTNKYCIVGILVFIFMAIVIHQVGIEKHKTDIKQNREFIEAEKKKVDRYINVKQFGWAGYRKALESTPLISLFFNSSPLNVLISFIDVGVRLELSQIEIGKGFFENAHRGRLDYSWYILIIGGIAIAIWGFFSFRNKEYIIFLRNFGSIIAVYSGILLVRIFLILISLITLAVVSFFQFIFNGISLNSNDGSGLFIFFLISLIVFGLLLIVSAVLGATRRPIRWGIITALSLFVFVWLWPEIINVVFSRIAAGHMKSFYNHEITKVEKLMKFEQEIYEKVGTGRYTKKEQKEIERNSGEDWYNKEYKEIEKMELEIIEETEGIAKKFQLFSIINPVTFWRSVNNELSSKGFNAYIKFFKLTIEEQRIFLRYYLDKRWIENYTHVEHILKNDGDIVVKSKSSLPAFFVAGIIWNLFLIIVASFFGYFRFKRWMLKEEGESEIGEFKFNIKKGKNNYLLTADEGLRTQVFNYFSNLGKSSLTIQIDGETQQKGENEFIYLCSPSRLPFGVSAKSLYKMLYKKKCIEDLKVWEVMLRYAVESKRLIILDNFFKGLKGKEVEEILRVIRKEDIISLYIGDNNYEAQKLADAPIIYSLNDTSIDGIREIAEVVKKKK
;
A
#
# COMPACT_ATOMS: atom_id res chain seq x y z
N MET A 1 2.56 9.62 25.58
CA MET A 1 2.55 9.60 24.09
C MET A 1 3.89 9.97 23.47
N ARG A 2 4.49 11.13 23.79
CA ARG A 2 5.82 11.52 23.28
C ARG A 2 6.91 10.45 23.46
N GLU A 3 6.99 9.86 24.65
CA GLU A 3 7.97 8.81 24.93
C GLU A 3 7.69 7.50 24.18
N VAL A 4 6.41 7.13 24.00
CA VAL A 4 6.02 5.99 23.16
C VAL A 4 6.51 6.19 21.73
N ILE A 5 6.31 7.40 21.18
CA ILE A 5 6.75 7.75 19.83
C ILE A 5 8.27 7.61 19.70
N LYS A 6 9.01 8.17 20.67
CA LYS A 6 10.48 8.13 20.69
C LYS A 6 11.01 6.69 20.70
N GLN A 7 10.48 5.86 21.60
CA GLN A 7 10.91 4.46 21.74
C GLN A 7 10.60 3.64 20.49
N GLU A 8 9.43 3.85 19.87
CA GLU A 8 9.09 3.14 18.64
C GLU A 8 9.95 3.60 17.44
N ILE A 9 10.37 4.87 17.37
CA ILE A 9 11.33 5.32 16.36
C ILE A 9 12.66 4.58 16.55
N GLU A 10 13.21 4.59 17.76
CA GLU A 10 14.51 3.97 18.06
C GLU A 10 14.53 2.47 17.75
N ARG A 11 13.43 1.76 18.05
CA ARG A 11 13.23 0.35 17.72
C ARG A 11 13.31 0.08 16.21
N ASN A 12 12.77 0.98 15.39
CA ASN A 12 12.68 0.79 13.94
C ASN A 12 13.87 1.39 13.17
N THR A 13 14.72 2.21 13.82
CA THR A 13 15.97 2.74 13.24
C THR A 13 17.18 1.79 13.41
N ASN A 14 16.96 0.49 13.38
CA ASN A 14 18.04 -0.49 13.42
C ASN A 14 18.79 -0.53 12.06
N LYS A 15 20.10 -0.78 12.08
CA LYS A 15 20.95 -0.94 10.89
C LYS A 15 20.35 -1.89 9.84
N TYR A 16 19.72 -2.99 10.27
CA TYR A 16 19.10 -3.94 9.34
C TYR A 16 17.87 -3.38 8.64
N CYS A 17 17.06 -2.57 9.33
CA CYS A 17 15.91 -1.89 8.74
C CYS A 17 16.38 -0.85 7.72
N ILE A 18 17.42 -0.08 8.05
CA ILE A 18 18.03 0.90 7.13
C ILE A 18 18.55 0.20 5.88
N VAL A 19 19.31 -0.90 6.02
CA VAL A 19 19.81 -1.69 4.89
C VAL A 19 18.65 -2.23 4.04
N GLY A 20 17.61 -2.78 4.67
CA GLY A 20 16.42 -3.27 3.95
C GLY A 20 15.72 -2.18 3.14
N ILE A 21 15.56 -0.98 3.71
CA ILE A 21 14.97 0.18 3.03
C ILE A 21 15.87 0.63 1.86
N LEU A 22 17.20 0.66 2.05
CA LEU A 22 18.13 1.02 0.97
C LEU A 22 18.08 0.03 -0.18
N VAL A 23 18.04 -1.27 0.10
CA VAL A 23 17.87 -2.32 -0.93
C VAL A 23 16.54 -2.16 -1.66
N PHE A 24 15.45 -1.88 -0.94
CA PHE A 24 14.15 -1.63 -1.52
C PHE A 24 14.15 -0.40 -2.44
N ILE A 25 14.73 0.73 -2.00
CA ILE A 25 14.87 1.95 -2.81
C ILE A 25 15.74 1.70 -4.04
N PHE A 26 16.86 0.99 -3.89
CA PHE A 26 17.73 0.64 -5.02
C PHE A 26 17.00 -0.18 -6.09
N MET A 27 16.25 -1.19 -5.68
CA MET A 27 15.44 -1.99 -6.59
C MET A 27 14.31 -1.16 -7.23
N ALA A 28 13.69 -0.25 -6.48
CA ALA A 28 12.69 0.68 -7.01
C ALA A 28 13.29 1.57 -8.11
N ILE A 29 14.50 2.10 -7.91
CA ILE A 29 15.26 2.87 -8.91
C ILE A 29 15.48 2.06 -10.18
N VAL A 30 15.96 0.81 -10.06
CA VAL A 30 16.22 -0.06 -11.21
C VAL A 30 14.94 -0.32 -12.00
N ILE A 31 13.84 -0.66 -11.32
CA ILE A 31 12.56 -0.96 -11.97
C ILE A 31 11.97 0.29 -12.63
N HIS A 32 12.06 1.45 -11.99
CA HIS A 32 11.62 2.70 -12.61
C HIS A 32 12.45 3.04 -13.84
N GLN A 33 13.77 2.80 -13.83
CA GLN A 33 14.63 3.03 -14.99
C GLN A 33 14.19 2.16 -16.19
N VAL A 34 13.81 0.90 -15.96
CA VAL A 34 13.24 0.05 -17.03
C VAL A 34 11.96 0.68 -17.60
N GLY A 35 11.09 1.22 -16.75
CA GLY A 35 9.91 1.95 -17.17
C GLY A 35 10.22 3.22 -17.99
N ILE A 36 11.26 3.96 -17.60
CA ILE A 36 11.73 5.14 -18.34
C ILE A 36 12.26 4.78 -19.73
N GLU A 37 13.06 3.72 -19.84
CA GLU A 37 13.57 3.26 -21.15
C GLU A 37 12.44 2.78 -22.06
N LYS A 38 11.41 2.13 -21.50
CA LYS A 38 10.20 1.81 -22.24
C LYS A 38 9.48 3.08 -22.73
N HIS A 39 9.31 4.10 -21.88
CA HIS A 39 8.69 5.36 -22.29
C HIS A 39 9.47 6.09 -23.40
N LYS A 40 10.81 6.12 -23.33
CA LYS A 40 11.66 6.67 -24.40
C LYS A 40 11.49 5.90 -25.71
N THR A 41 11.39 4.58 -25.63
CA THR A 41 11.12 3.71 -26.78
C THR A 41 9.76 4.02 -27.41
N ASP A 42 8.71 4.18 -26.59
CA ASP A 42 7.38 4.55 -27.05
C ASP A 42 7.39 5.94 -27.75
N ILE A 43 8.10 6.93 -27.20
CA ILE A 43 8.26 8.26 -27.85
C ILE A 43 8.96 8.11 -29.21
N LYS A 44 10.03 7.29 -29.29
CA LYS A 44 10.75 7.06 -30.54
C LYS A 44 9.85 6.42 -31.59
N GLN A 45 9.09 5.38 -31.21
CA GLN A 45 8.12 4.72 -32.08
C GLN A 45 7.03 5.69 -32.55
N ASN A 46 6.54 6.57 -31.67
CA ASN A 46 5.56 7.59 -32.06
C ASN A 46 6.12 8.59 -33.09
N ARG A 47 7.40 8.98 -32.97
CA ARG A 47 8.05 9.85 -33.97
C ARG A 47 8.20 9.15 -35.32
N GLU A 48 8.65 7.89 -35.32
CA GLU A 48 8.75 7.07 -36.54
C GLU A 48 7.37 6.88 -37.18
N PHE A 49 6.33 6.67 -36.37
CA PHE A 49 4.94 6.59 -36.81
C PHE A 49 4.46 7.90 -37.45
N ILE A 50 4.69 9.06 -36.82
CA ILE A 50 4.34 10.37 -37.40
C ILE A 50 5.03 10.59 -38.74
N GLU A 51 6.33 10.30 -38.83
CA GLU A 51 7.10 10.48 -40.06
C GLU A 51 6.60 9.56 -41.18
N ALA A 52 6.28 8.31 -40.85
CA ALA A 52 5.70 7.35 -41.79
C ALA A 52 4.33 7.82 -42.29
N GLU A 53 3.45 8.30 -41.41
CA GLU A 53 2.13 8.80 -41.78
C GLU A 53 2.22 10.08 -42.64
N LYS A 54 3.09 11.04 -42.30
CA LYS A 54 3.32 12.22 -43.14
C LYS A 54 3.80 11.85 -44.55
N LYS A 55 4.80 10.98 -44.65
CA LYS A 55 5.30 10.49 -45.95
C LYS A 55 4.23 9.73 -46.73
N LYS A 56 3.30 9.04 -46.06
CA LYS A 56 2.16 8.37 -46.70
C LYS A 56 1.22 9.42 -47.32
N VAL A 57 0.93 10.49 -46.57
CA VAL A 57 0.06 11.59 -47.00
C VAL A 57 0.65 12.37 -48.17
N ASP A 58 1.94 12.70 -48.11
CA ASP A 58 2.68 13.40 -49.17
C ASP A 58 2.69 12.63 -50.52
N ARG A 59 2.53 11.30 -50.46
CA ARG A 59 2.56 10.43 -51.64
C ARG A 59 1.21 10.28 -52.34
N TYR A 60 0.12 10.76 -51.75
CA TYR A 60 -1.18 10.68 -52.39
C TYR A 60 -1.27 11.67 -53.56
N ILE A 61 -1.50 11.14 -54.76
CA ILE A 61 -1.53 11.92 -56.00
C ILE A 61 -2.82 12.75 -56.09
N ASN A 62 -3.91 12.27 -55.49
CA ASN A 62 -5.20 12.94 -55.52
C ASN A 62 -6.08 12.66 -54.29
N VAL A 63 -7.10 13.51 -54.12
CA VAL A 63 -8.07 13.45 -53.02
C VAL A 63 -8.77 12.09 -52.94
N LYS A 64 -9.01 11.43 -54.07
CA LYS A 64 -9.61 10.09 -54.12
C LYS A 64 -8.72 9.04 -53.44
N GLN A 65 -7.41 9.03 -53.76
CA GLN A 65 -6.45 8.14 -53.11
C GLN A 65 -6.34 8.44 -51.61
N PHE A 66 -6.32 9.71 -51.23
CA PHE A 66 -6.24 10.09 -49.82
C PHE A 66 -7.48 9.70 -49.02
N GLY A 67 -8.68 9.95 -49.55
CA GLY A 67 -9.93 9.55 -48.89
C GLY A 67 -10.06 8.03 -48.75
N TRP A 68 -9.62 7.27 -49.76
CA TRP A 68 -9.64 5.80 -49.69
C TRP A 68 -8.62 5.23 -48.71
N ALA A 69 -7.39 5.72 -48.73
CA ALA A 69 -6.30 5.16 -47.94
C ALA A 69 -6.21 5.73 -46.53
N GLY A 70 -6.84 6.87 -46.26
CA GLY A 70 -6.91 7.49 -44.94
C GLY A 70 -5.56 7.84 -44.32
N TYR A 71 -5.61 8.15 -43.02
CA TYR A 71 -4.45 8.31 -42.16
C TYR A 71 -4.72 7.77 -40.75
N ARG A 72 -3.67 7.50 -39.99
CA ARG A 72 -3.78 6.98 -38.62
C ARG A 72 -3.51 8.03 -37.58
N LYS A 73 -4.13 7.83 -36.42
CA LYS A 73 -3.83 8.58 -35.20
C LYS A 73 -3.36 7.67 -34.09
N ALA A 74 -2.44 8.17 -33.28
CA ALA A 74 -1.93 7.48 -32.10
C ALA A 74 -2.22 8.30 -30.84
N LEU A 75 -2.51 7.59 -29.74
CA LEU A 75 -2.57 8.20 -28.41
C LEU A 75 -1.16 8.24 -27.80
N GLU A 76 -0.65 9.42 -27.53
CA GLU A 76 0.59 9.61 -26.76
C GLU A 76 0.27 9.70 -25.28
N SER A 77 0.86 8.78 -24.51
CA SER A 77 0.74 8.77 -23.05
C SER A 77 1.70 9.76 -22.39
N THR A 78 1.28 10.27 -21.23
CA THR A 78 2.11 11.07 -20.32
C THR A 78 3.35 10.31 -19.85
N PRO A 79 4.39 11.03 -19.38
CA PRO A 79 5.57 10.43 -18.76
C PRO A 79 5.29 9.45 -17.63
N LEU A 80 4.17 9.62 -16.90
CA LEU A 80 3.78 8.74 -15.80
C LEU A 80 3.57 7.29 -16.24
N ILE A 81 3.40 7.01 -17.53
CA ILE A 81 3.33 5.63 -18.05
C ILE A 81 4.57 4.82 -17.66
N SER A 82 5.73 5.45 -17.42
CA SER A 82 6.95 4.77 -16.94
C SER A 82 6.74 4.05 -15.60
N LEU A 83 5.84 4.55 -14.75
CA LEU A 83 5.53 3.97 -13.45
C LEU A 83 4.49 2.84 -13.54
N PHE A 84 3.68 2.85 -14.60
CA PHE A 84 2.43 2.08 -14.73
C PHE A 84 2.38 1.25 -16.02
N PHE A 85 3.52 1.00 -16.65
CA PHE A 85 3.57 0.52 -18.03
C PHE A 85 2.98 -0.88 -18.28
N ASN A 86 2.74 -1.67 -17.21
CA ASN A 86 2.00 -2.95 -17.28
C ASN A 86 0.66 -2.89 -16.54
N SER A 87 0.41 -1.83 -15.79
CA SER A 87 -0.84 -1.64 -15.06
C SER A 87 -1.96 -1.20 -16.00
N SER A 88 -1.64 -0.43 -17.05
CA SER A 88 -2.62 -0.08 -18.07
C SER A 88 -3.14 -1.35 -18.78
N PRO A 89 -4.47 -1.51 -18.90
CA PRO A 89 -5.05 -2.57 -19.73
C PRO A 89 -4.74 -2.37 -21.22
N LEU A 90 -4.18 -1.23 -21.63
CA LEU A 90 -4.04 -0.81 -23.02
C LEU A 90 -2.58 -0.53 -23.34
N ASN A 91 -1.97 -1.43 -24.12
CA ASN A 91 -0.56 -1.31 -24.48
C ASN A 91 -0.34 -0.23 -25.54
N VAL A 92 -1.17 -0.21 -26.58
CA VAL A 92 -1.09 0.74 -27.71
C VAL A 92 -2.51 1.09 -28.16
N LEU A 93 -2.79 2.39 -28.34
CA LEU A 93 -4.05 2.88 -28.88
C LEU A 93 -3.80 3.63 -30.18
N ILE A 94 -4.25 3.04 -31.28
CA ILE A 94 -4.19 3.61 -32.63
C ILE A 94 -5.61 3.59 -33.19
N SER A 95 -5.99 4.63 -33.90
CA SER A 95 -7.23 4.69 -34.66
C SER A 95 -6.95 5.04 -36.13
N PHE A 96 -7.79 4.51 -37.02
CA PHE A 96 -7.70 4.73 -38.46
C PHE A 96 -8.81 5.68 -38.90
N ILE A 97 -8.49 6.67 -39.72
CA ILE A 97 -9.41 7.67 -40.27
C ILE A 97 -9.44 7.49 -41.79
N ASP A 98 -10.50 6.88 -42.32
CA ASP A 98 -10.70 6.65 -43.77
C ASP A 98 -12.14 6.88 -44.22
N VAL A 99 -12.33 6.97 -45.54
CA VAL A 99 -13.63 7.02 -46.23
C VAL A 99 -13.87 5.75 -47.08
N GLY A 100 -12.86 4.89 -47.24
CA GLY A 100 -12.74 3.93 -48.35
C GLY A 100 -13.27 2.51 -48.13
N VAL A 101 -13.85 2.18 -46.98
CA VAL A 101 -14.21 0.82 -46.52
C VAL A 101 -13.04 0.13 -45.80
N ARG A 102 -13.28 -0.12 -44.51
CA ARG A 102 -12.47 -0.88 -43.55
C ARG A 102 -12.11 -2.28 -44.03
N LEU A 103 -10.91 -2.43 -44.59
CA LEU A 103 -10.26 -3.74 -44.78
C LEU A 103 -8.81 -3.76 -44.27
N GLU A 104 -8.54 -3.07 -43.16
CA GLU A 104 -7.47 -3.46 -42.25
C GLU A 104 -8.09 -3.81 -40.88
N LEU A 105 -8.64 -5.02 -40.80
CA LEU A 105 -9.20 -5.66 -39.60
C LEU A 105 -8.17 -5.91 -38.49
N SER A 106 -6.94 -5.39 -38.57
CA SER A 106 -5.92 -5.61 -37.57
C SER A 106 -5.69 -4.35 -36.74
N GLN A 107 -6.16 -4.40 -35.48
CA GLN A 107 -5.77 -3.56 -34.34
C GLN A 107 -6.69 -2.40 -33.92
N ILE A 108 -7.99 -2.47 -34.21
CA ILE A 108 -8.96 -1.70 -33.41
C ILE A 108 -9.58 -2.66 -32.39
N GLU A 109 -8.89 -2.83 -31.26
CA GLU A 109 -9.44 -3.51 -30.09
C GLU A 109 -10.54 -2.63 -29.49
N ILE A 110 -11.74 -2.59 -30.08
CA ILE A 110 -12.91 -1.99 -29.43
C ILE A 110 -13.62 -3.06 -28.59
N GLY A 111 -13.86 -2.73 -27.32
CA GLY A 111 -14.73 -3.47 -26.40
C GLY A 111 -14.10 -4.70 -25.75
N LYS A 112 -13.73 -5.74 -26.50
CA LYS A 112 -13.33 -7.03 -25.89
C LYS A 112 -11.87 -7.07 -25.41
N GLY A 113 -10.94 -6.45 -26.15
CA GLY A 113 -9.52 -6.36 -25.80
C GLY A 113 -9.23 -5.59 -24.50
N PHE A 114 -10.07 -4.60 -24.12
CA PHE A 114 -9.94 -3.85 -22.86
C PHE A 114 -9.93 -4.73 -21.61
N PHE A 115 -10.57 -5.89 -21.72
CA PHE A 115 -10.76 -6.81 -20.62
C PHE A 115 -10.05 -8.16 -20.85
N GLU A 116 -9.68 -8.47 -22.09
CA GLU A 116 -8.91 -9.67 -22.42
C GLU A 116 -7.42 -9.50 -22.09
N ASN A 117 -7.01 -10.07 -20.95
CA ASN A 117 -5.63 -10.39 -20.57
C ASN A 117 -4.58 -9.29 -20.83
N ALA A 118 -4.54 -8.28 -19.96
CA ALA A 118 -3.31 -7.53 -19.70
C ALA A 118 -2.19 -8.55 -19.41
N HIS A 119 -1.22 -8.63 -20.32
CA HIS A 119 -0.25 -9.73 -20.40
C HIS A 119 0.34 -10.16 -19.05
N ARG A 120 0.37 -11.49 -18.85
CA ARG A 120 1.20 -12.28 -17.93
C ARG A 120 2.29 -11.49 -17.20
N GLY A 121 2.06 -11.15 -15.93
CA GLY A 121 3.07 -11.15 -14.87
C GLY A 121 4.34 -10.31 -15.05
N ARG A 122 4.29 -9.16 -15.73
CA ARG A 122 5.44 -8.23 -15.71
C ARG A 122 5.28 -7.23 -14.58
N LEU A 123 6.19 -7.31 -13.62
CA LEU A 123 6.26 -6.43 -12.46
C LEU A 123 6.72 -5.03 -12.91
N ASP A 124 5.81 -4.05 -12.92
CA ASP A 124 6.15 -2.63 -13.10
C ASP A 124 6.46 -1.94 -11.76
N TYR A 125 6.83 -0.66 -11.80
CA TYR A 125 7.20 0.09 -10.60
C TYR A 125 6.07 0.14 -9.56
N SER A 126 4.85 0.39 -10.01
CA SER A 126 3.68 0.43 -9.13
C SER A 126 3.43 -0.93 -8.47
N TRP A 127 3.47 -2.02 -9.25
CA TRP A 127 3.29 -3.38 -8.75
C TRP A 127 4.42 -3.81 -7.82
N TYR A 128 5.66 -3.40 -8.10
CA TYR A 128 6.79 -3.62 -7.21
C TYR A 128 6.53 -3.00 -5.83
N ILE A 129 6.13 -1.73 -5.80
CA ILE A 129 5.78 -1.02 -4.57
C ILE A 129 4.66 -1.76 -3.84
N LEU A 130 3.56 -2.09 -4.53
CA LEU A 130 2.42 -2.75 -3.92
C LEU A 130 2.76 -4.14 -3.37
N ILE A 131 3.41 -4.99 -4.15
CA ILE A 131 3.69 -6.39 -3.77
C ILE A 131 4.77 -6.43 -2.69
N ILE A 132 5.95 -5.89 -2.98
CA ILE A 132 7.10 -6.02 -2.10
C ILE A 132 6.95 -5.09 -0.89
N GLY A 133 6.53 -3.84 -1.12
CA GLY A 133 6.23 -2.89 -0.05
C GLY A 133 5.03 -3.33 0.79
N GLY A 134 3.96 -3.83 0.16
CA GLY A 134 2.78 -4.34 0.87
C GLY A 134 3.09 -5.55 1.75
N ILE A 135 3.88 -6.52 1.26
CA ILE A 135 4.33 -7.67 2.07
C ILE A 135 5.21 -7.18 3.23
N ALA A 136 6.17 -6.30 2.97
CA ALA A 136 7.05 -5.77 4.02
C ALA A 136 6.25 -5.04 5.12
N ILE A 137 5.28 -4.20 4.73
CA ILE A 137 4.43 -3.44 5.64
C ILE A 137 3.47 -4.35 6.40
N ALA A 138 2.95 -5.40 5.76
CA ALA A 138 2.09 -6.35 6.42
C ALA A 138 2.85 -7.19 7.45
N ILE A 139 4.04 -7.70 7.10
CA ILE A 139 4.93 -8.39 8.05
C ILE A 139 5.27 -7.44 9.20
N TRP A 140 5.68 -6.21 8.89
CA TRP A 140 6.02 -5.22 9.90
C TRP A 140 4.84 -4.93 10.83
N GLY A 141 3.64 -4.73 10.27
CA GLY A 141 2.38 -4.57 10.97
C GLY A 141 2.06 -5.75 11.89
N PHE A 142 2.19 -6.98 11.41
CA PHE A 142 2.02 -8.20 12.19
C PHE A 142 2.93 -8.25 13.43
N PHE A 143 4.17 -7.77 13.32
CA PHE A 143 5.12 -7.69 14.44
C PHE A 143 4.93 -6.48 15.37
N SER A 144 3.96 -5.58 15.11
CA SER A 144 3.73 -4.38 15.94
C SER A 144 3.47 -4.72 17.40
N PHE A 145 2.53 -5.65 17.63
CA PHE A 145 2.01 -5.96 18.95
C PHE A 145 2.47 -7.32 19.49
N ARG A 146 3.47 -7.95 18.85
CA ARG A 146 3.91 -9.30 19.22
C ARG A 146 4.72 -9.33 20.52
N ASN A 147 5.54 -8.32 20.78
CA ASN A 147 6.35 -8.25 22.00
C ASN A 147 5.52 -7.65 23.13
N LYS A 148 4.90 -8.53 23.93
CA LYS A 148 4.05 -8.16 25.07
C LYS A 148 4.81 -7.38 26.13
N GLU A 149 6.03 -7.79 26.46
CA GLU A 149 6.88 -7.16 27.47
C GLU A 149 7.19 -5.71 27.09
N TYR A 150 7.52 -5.45 25.82
CA TYR A 150 7.73 -4.10 25.31
C TYR A 150 6.47 -3.23 25.41
N ILE A 151 5.30 -3.79 25.09
CA ILE A 151 4.04 -3.03 25.14
C ILE A 151 3.65 -2.72 26.58
N ILE A 152 3.88 -3.67 27.49
CA ILE A 152 3.75 -3.45 28.94
C ILE A 152 4.69 -2.34 29.40
N PHE A 153 5.94 -2.36 28.97
CA PHE A 153 6.90 -1.29 29.24
C PHE A 153 6.41 0.07 28.70
N LEU A 154 5.94 0.13 27.46
CA LEU A 154 5.43 1.36 26.85
C LEU A 154 4.22 1.95 27.60
N ARG A 155 3.42 1.09 28.22
CA ARG A 155 2.29 1.50 29.04
C ARG A 155 2.70 2.30 30.28
N ASN A 156 3.91 2.11 30.80
CA ASN A 156 4.42 2.95 31.89
C ASN A 156 4.48 4.44 31.51
N PHE A 157 4.46 4.76 30.21
CA PHE A 157 4.51 6.13 29.68
C PHE A 157 3.17 6.65 29.12
N GLY A 158 2.08 5.89 29.24
CA GLY A 158 0.78 6.33 28.75
C GLY A 158 -0.35 5.31 28.86
N SER A 159 -1.59 5.79 28.63
CA SER A 159 -2.77 4.93 28.59
C SER A 159 -2.69 3.90 27.44
N ILE A 160 -3.45 2.80 27.55
CA ILE A 160 -3.51 1.74 26.52
C ILE A 160 -3.82 2.33 25.13
N ILE A 161 -4.71 3.31 25.07
CA ILE A 161 -5.05 4.00 23.81
C ILE A 161 -3.87 4.81 23.27
N ALA A 162 -3.10 5.50 24.14
CA ALA A 162 -1.92 6.24 23.74
C ALA A 162 -0.77 5.34 23.26
N VAL A 163 -0.64 4.13 23.82
CA VAL A 163 0.33 3.12 23.36
C VAL A 163 -0.07 2.60 21.98
N TYR A 164 -1.33 2.20 21.81
CA TYR A 164 -1.86 1.70 20.54
C TYR A 164 -1.74 2.73 19.41
N SER A 165 -2.26 3.95 19.64
CA SER A 165 -2.22 5.02 18.64
C SER A 165 -0.79 5.51 18.39
N GLY A 166 0.05 5.59 19.43
CA GLY A 166 1.46 5.97 19.31
C GLY A 166 2.25 5.02 18.40
N ILE A 167 2.09 3.71 18.56
CA ILE A 167 2.76 2.71 17.72
C ILE A 167 2.30 2.82 16.25
N LEU A 168 0.99 2.91 16.02
CA LEU A 168 0.45 3.02 14.65
C LEU A 168 0.87 4.34 13.98
N LEU A 169 0.80 5.47 14.69
CA LEU A 169 1.17 6.78 14.15
C LEU A 169 2.65 6.84 13.74
N VAL A 170 3.56 6.30 14.56
CA VAL A 170 4.99 6.24 14.20
C VAL A 170 5.20 5.44 12.93
N ARG A 171 4.52 4.29 12.80
CA ARG A 171 4.67 3.42 11.64
C ARG A 171 4.08 4.04 10.38
N ILE A 172 2.91 4.66 10.47
CA ILE A 172 2.32 5.41 9.35
C ILE A 172 3.25 6.56 8.94
N PHE A 173 3.85 7.27 9.90
CA PHE A 173 4.81 8.33 9.63
C PHE A 173 6.08 7.82 8.93
N LEU A 174 6.61 6.66 9.32
CA LEU A 174 7.75 6.03 8.66
C LEU A 174 7.41 5.53 7.24
N ILE A 175 6.19 5.02 7.03
CA ILE A 175 5.69 4.71 5.67
C ILE A 175 5.63 5.98 4.84
N LEU A 176 5.10 7.08 5.39
CA LEU A 176 5.03 8.38 4.71
C LEU A 176 6.42 8.88 4.31
N ILE A 177 7.43 8.84 5.20
CA ILE A 177 8.81 9.21 4.87
C ILE A 177 9.34 8.35 3.72
N SER A 178 9.09 7.05 3.76
CA SER A 178 9.56 6.12 2.73
C SER A 178 8.91 6.42 1.38
N LEU A 179 7.61 6.71 1.35
CA LEU A 179 6.88 7.09 0.13
C LEU A 179 7.34 8.46 -0.40
N ILE A 180 7.58 9.45 0.47
CA ILE A 180 8.16 10.74 0.08
C ILE A 180 9.55 10.54 -0.54
N THR A 181 10.36 9.67 0.05
CA THR A 181 11.70 9.35 -0.48
C THR A 181 11.59 8.73 -1.87
N LEU A 182 10.69 7.75 -2.07
CA LEU A 182 10.42 7.18 -3.38
C LEU A 182 9.90 8.22 -4.37
N ALA A 183 9.03 9.15 -3.94
CA ALA A 183 8.52 10.21 -4.79
C ALA A 183 9.62 11.15 -5.27
N VAL A 184 10.49 11.57 -4.36
CA VAL A 184 11.65 12.42 -4.67
C VAL A 184 12.62 11.70 -5.59
N VAL A 185 12.90 10.42 -5.33
CA VAL A 185 13.76 9.59 -6.19
C VAL A 185 13.15 9.42 -7.58
N SER A 186 11.86 9.09 -7.70
CA SER A 186 11.16 9.02 -8.98
C SER A 186 11.23 10.34 -9.74
N PHE A 187 11.01 11.45 -9.05
CA PHE A 187 11.10 12.79 -9.64
C PHE A 187 12.51 13.10 -10.17
N PHE A 188 13.57 12.81 -9.39
CA PHE A 188 14.94 12.96 -9.86
C PHE A 188 15.28 12.03 -11.02
N GLN A 189 14.75 10.81 -11.05
CA GLN A 189 14.93 9.91 -12.19
C GLN A 189 14.33 10.48 -13.48
N PHE A 190 13.17 11.14 -13.42
CA PHE A 190 12.64 11.86 -14.59
C PHE A 190 13.57 12.98 -15.04
N ILE A 191 14.05 13.81 -14.11
CA ILE A 191 14.99 14.92 -14.40
C ILE A 191 16.28 14.40 -15.05
N PHE A 192 16.94 13.41 -14.43
CA PHE A 192 18.21 12.87 -14.94
C PHE A 192 18.08 12.18 -16.29
N ASN A 193 16.88 11.69 -16.63
CA ASN A 193 16.60 11.12 -17.94
C ASN A 193 16.08 12.15 -18.96
N GLY A 194 16.07 13.44 -18.62
CA GLY A 194 15.65 14.52 -19.53
C GLY A 194 14.14 14.55 -19.80
N ILE A 195 13.33 13.97 -18.91
CA ILE A 195 11.88 13.91 -19.05
C ILE A 195 11.24 15.04 -18.25
N SER A 196 10.60 15.99 -18.94
CA SER A 196 9.88 17.09 -18.30
C SER A 196 8.49 16.63 -17.85
N LEU A 197 8.20 16.80 -16.56
CA LEU A 197 6.86 16.59 -16.01
C LEU A 197 6.07 17.90 -16.04
N ASN A 198 4.85 17.86 -16.57
CA ASN A 198 3.92 18.99 -16.46
C ASN A 198 3.24 19.01 -15.07
N SER A 199 2.47 20.05 -14.77
CA SER A 199 1.76 20.18 -13.48
C SER A 199 0.74 19.06 -13.22
N ASN A 200 0.10 18.52 -14.27
CA ASN A 200 -0.82 17.38 -14.15
C ASN A 200 -0.08 16.07 -13.87
N ASP A 201 1.11 15.89 -14.44
CA ASP A 201 1.94 14.71 -14.16
C ASP A 201 2.44 14.76 -12.71
N GLY A 202 2.83 15.96 -12.24
CA GLY A 202 3.21 16.18 -10.84
C GLY A 202 2.07 15.90 -9.86
N SER A 203 0.84 16.34 -10.17
CA SER A 203 -0.33 16.03 -9.34
C SER A 203 -0.69 14.54 -9.39
N GLY A 204 -0.58 13.90 -10.56
CA GLY A 204 -0.75 12.45 -10.70
C GLY A 204 0.24 11.65 -9.85
N LEU A 205 1.53 12.04 -9.85
CA LEU A 205 2.56 11.44 -9.01
C LEU A 205 2.21 11.58 -7.51
N PHE A 206 1.79 12.76 -7.08
CA PHE A 206 1.36 13.00 -5.70
C PHE A 206 0.16 12.11 -5.31
N ILE A 207 -0.85 12.01 -6.18
CA ILE A 207 -2.04 11.19 -5.94
C ILE A 207 -1.66 9.71 -5.84
N PHE A 208 -0.76 9.22 -6.70
CA PHE A 208 -0.25 7.85 -6.62
C PHE A 208 0.35 7.52 -5.25
N PHE A 209 1.22 8.38 -4.72
CA PHE A 209 1.82 8.16 -3.40
C PHE A 209 0.81 8.33 -2.26
N LEU A 210 -0.15 9.24 -2.38
CA LEU A 210 -1.22 9.42 -1.39
C LEU A 210 -2.09 8.16 -1.25
N ILE A 211 -2.49 7.55 -2.36
CA ILE A 211 -3.31 6.33 -2.31
C ILE A 211 -2.48 5.15 -1.84
N SER A 212 -1.20 5.08 -2.23
CA SER A 212 -0.27 4.08 -1.71
C SER A 212 -0.15 4.17 -0.19
N LEU A 213 -0.11 5.38 0.39
CA LEU A 213 -0.14 5.59 1.83
C LEU A 213 -1.43 5.06 2.48
N ILE A 214 -2.59 5.29 1.86
CA ILE A 214 -3.89 4.80 2.36
C ILE A 214 -3.92 3.27 2.35
N VAL A 215 -3.55 2.63 1.23
CA VAL A 215 -3.50 1.16 1.11
C VAL A 215 -2.52 0.57 2.12
N PHE A 216 -1.31 1.13 2.22
CA PHE A 216 -0.29 0.67 3.16
C PHE A 216 -0.68 0.89 4.62
N GLY A 217 -1.32 2.00 4.94
CA GLY A 217 -1.88 2.25 6.27
C GLY A 217 -2.91 1.20 6.65
N LEU A 218 -3.81 0.85 5.73
CA LEU A 218 -4.79 -0.20 5.96
C LEU A 218 -4.14 -1.58 6.12
N LEU A 219 -3.19 -1.95 5.25
CA LEU A 219 -2.44 -3.21 5.36
C LEU A 219 -1.70 -3.31 6.70
N LEU A 220 -1.08 -2.22 7.13
CA LEU A 220 -0.41 -2.12 8.43
C LEU A 220 -1.39 -2.39 9.58
N ILE A 221 -2.54 -1.71 9.59
CA ILE A 221 -3.53 -1.82 10.67
C ILE A 221 -4.12 -3.22 10.71
N VAL A 222 -4.58 -3.75 9.57
CA VAL A 222 -5.16 -5.10 9.48
C VAL A 222 -4.14 -6.14 9.97
N SER A 223 -2.89 -6.04 9.53
CA SER A 223 -1.84 -6.97 9.97
C SER A 223 -1.52 -6.81 11.45
N ALA A 224 -1.55 -5.58 11.99
CA ALA A 224 -1.38 -5.34 13.41
C ALA A 224 -2.52 -5.93 14.26
N VAL A 225 -3.78 -5.85 13.79
CA VAL A 225 -4.92 -6.52 14.44
C VAL A 225 -4.69 -8.04 14.51
N LEU A 226 -4.20 -8.64 13.42
CA LEU A 226 -3.91 -10.07 13.36
C LEU A 226 -2.69 -10.46 14.21
N GLY A 227 -1.71 -9.57 14.32
CA GLY A 227 -0.55 -9.71 15.21
C GLY A 227 -0.91 -9.67 16.70
N ALA A 228 -1.97 -8.95 17.08
CA ALA A 228 -2.50 -8.90 18.45
C ALA A 228 -3.31 -10.17 18.82
N THR A 229 -2.76 -11.35 18.55
CA THR A 229 -3.41 -12.65 18.78
C THR A 229 -2.51 -13.62 19.55
N ARG A 230 -3.13 -14.50 20.34
CA ARG A 230 -2.43 -15.48 21.19
C ARG A 230 -1.68 -16.57 20.41
N ARG A 231 -2.05 -16.86 19.16
CA ARG A 231 -1.49 -17.97 18.37
C ARG A 231 -0.80 -17.45 17.11
N PRO A 232 0.42 -16.88 17.23
CA PRO A 232 1.04 -16.10 16.15
C PRO A 232 1.27 -16.92 14.88
N ILE A 233 1.57 -18.23 14.98
CA ILE A 233 1.80 -19.06 13.78
C ILE A 233 0.50 -19.24 12.98
N ARG A 234 -0.59 -19.66 13.64
CA ARG A 234 -1.88 -19.88 12.97
C ARG A 234 -2.42 -18.58 12.38
N TRP A 235 -2.35 -17.48 13.13
CA TRP A 235 -2.80 -16.18 12.66
C TRP A 235 -1.86 -15.56 11.63
N GLY A 236 -0.57 -15.87 11.66
CA GLY A 236 0.39 -15.51 10.60
C GLY A 236 0.03 -16.16 9.27
N ILE A 237 -0.32 -17.46 9.27
CA ILE A 237 -0.82 -18.15 8.06
C ILE A 237 -2.13 -17.52 7.58
N ILE A 238 -3.07 -17.25 8.48
CA ILE A 238 -4.35 -16.57 8.13
C ILE A 238 -4.07 -15.18 7.56
N THR A 239 -3.09 -14.44 8.10
CA THR A 239 -2.69 -13.12 7.60
C THR A 239 -2.13 -13.24 6.18
N ALA A 240 -1.20 -14.17 5.95
CA ALA A 240 -0.63 -14.40 4.63
C ALA A 240 -1.69 -14.80 3.60
N LEU A 241 -2.61 -15.71 3.96
CA LEU A 241 -3.72 -16.11 3.10
C LEU A 241 -4.69 -14.95 2.83
N SER A 242 -5.00 -14.16 3.87
CA SER A 242 -5.87 -13.00 3.73
C SER A 242 -5.24 -11.95 2.81
N LEU A 243 -3.94 -11.65 2.98
CA LEU A 243 -3.21 -10.75 2.09
C LEU A 243 -3.16 -11.28 0.67
N PHE A 244 -2.91 -12.57 0.47
CA PHE A 244 -2.97 -13.19 -0.86
C PHE A 244 -4.35 -13.00 -1.49
N VAL A 245 -5.43 -13.25 -0.75
CA VAL A 245 -6.79 -13.07 -1.25
C VAL A 245 -7.06 -11.60 -1.58
N PHE A 246 -6.73 -10.68 -0.68
CA PHE A 246 -7.06 -9.25 -0.85
C PHE A 246 -6.18 -8.53 -1.89
N VAL A 247 -4.90 -8.87 -1.97
CA VAL A 247 -3.92 -8.20 -2.86
C VAL A 247 -3.86 -8.84 -4.24
N TRP A 248 -4.02 -10.17 -4.34
CA TRP A 248 -3.85 -10.90 -5.60
C TRP A 248 -5.15 -11.47 -6.13
N LEU A 249 -5.83 -12.34 -5.36
CA LEU A 249 -6.97 -13.10 -5.87
C LEU A 249 -8.17 -12.20 -6.17
N TRP A 250 -8.49 -11.27 -5.28
CA TRP A 250 -9.68 -10.43 -5.40
C TRP A 250 -9.62 -9.45 -6.57
N PRO A 251 -8.53 -8.67 -6.79
CA PRO A 251 -8.40 -7.88 -8.00
C PRO A 251 -8.55 -8.70 -9.27
N GLU A 252 -8.03 -9.93 -9.28
CA GLU A 252 -8.10 -10.81 -10.45
C GLU A 252 -9.50 -11.37 -10.69
N ILE A 253 -10.21 -11.78 -9.63
CA ILE A 253 -11.63 -12.15 -9.72
C ILE A 253 -12.45 -10.99 -10.28
N ILE A 254 -12.24 -9.77 -9.79
CA ILE A 254 -12.94 -8.58 -10.33
C ILE A 254 -12.64 -8.42 -11.82
N ASN A 255 -11.38 -8.51 -12.23
CA ASN A 255 -11.03 -8.41 -13.65
C ASN A 255 -11.77 -9.46 -14.48
N VAL A 256 -11.74 -10.74 -14.08
CA VAL A 256 -12.41 -11.83 -14.79
C VAL A 256 -13.91 -11.62 -14.85
N VAL A 257 -14.54 -11.23 -13.74
CA VAL A 257 -15.98 -10.96 -13.68
C VAL A 257 -16.34 -9.80 -14.62
N PHE A 258 -15.59 -8.71 -14.59
CA PHE A 258 -15.84 -7.57 -15.48
C PHE A 258 -15.57 -7.90 -16.94
N SER A 259 -14.58 -8.75 -17.23
CA SER A 259 -14.33 -9.25 -18.58
C SER A 259 -15.51 -10.05 -19.12
N ARG A 260 -16.15 -10.86 -18.26
CA ARG A 260 -17.35 -11.60 -18.64
C ARG A 260 -18.57 -10.69 -18.80
N ILE A 261 -18.77 -9.72 -17.91
CA ILE A 261 -19.85 -8.73 -18.04
C ILE A 261 -19.66 -7.92 -19.33
N ALA A 262 -18.44 -7.47 -19.60
CA ALA A 262 -18.06 -6.79 -20.82
C ALA A 262 -18.37 -7.63 -22.06
N ALA A 263 -17.93 -8.90 -22.08
CA ALA A 263 -18.19 -9.81 -23.19
C ALA A 263 -19.67 -10.08 -23.43
N GLY A 264 -20.50 -10.09 -22.38
CA GLY A 264 -21.93 -10.37 -22.47
C GLY A 264 -22.81 -9.13 -22.71
N HIS A 265 -22.34 -7.91 -22.43
CA HIS A 265 -23.14 -6.68 -22.55
C HIS A 265 -22.73 -5.79 -23.71
N MET A 266 -21.47 -5.83 -24.15
CA MET A 266 -21.08 -5.06 -25.33
C MET A 266 -21.56 -5.77 -26.59
N LYS A 267 -22.21 -5.00 -27.47
CA LYS A 267 -22.45 -5.47 -28.84
C LYS A 267 -21.14 -5.98 -29.42
N SER A 268 -21.19 -7.15 -30.05
CA SER A 268 -20.00 -7.74 -30.66
C SER A 268 -19.42 -6.73 -31.65
N PHE A 269 -18.19 -6.26 -31.39
CA PHE A 269 -17.49 -5.34 -32.29
C PHE A 269 -17.52 -5.88 -33.73
N TYR A 270 -17.31 -7.18 -33.89
CA TYR A 270 -17.41 -7.87 -35.17
C TYR A 270 -18.78 -7.72 -35.84
N ASN A 271 -19.88 -7.85 -35.10
CA ASN A 271 -21.22 -7.68 -35.67
C ASN A 271 -21.45 -6.22 -36.09
N HIS A 272 -20.95 -5.28 -35.28
CA HIS A 272 -21.05 -3.86 -35.58
C HIS A 272 -20.22 -3.48 -36.82
N GLU A 273 -19.02 -4.04 -37.00
CA GLU A 273 -18.24 -3.89 -38.22
C GLU A 273 -18.96 -4.49 -39.44
N ILE A 274 -19.53 -5.69 -39.32
CA ILE A 274 -20.34 -6.29 -40.38
C ILE A 274 -21.50 -5.37 -40.77
N THR A 275 -22.25 -4.84 -39.79
CA THR A 275 -23.39 -3.95 -40.07
C THR A 275 -22.96 -2.68 -40.81
N LYS A 276 -21.77 -2.13 -40.49
CA LYS A 276 -21.21 -0.98 -41.21
C LYS A 276 -20.87 -1.34 -42.66
N VAL A 277 -20.25 -2.49 -42.89
CA VAL A 277 -19.94 -3.00 -44.24
C VAL A 277 -21.21 -3.25 -45.03
N GLU A 278 -22.23 -3.90 -44.45
CA GLU A 278 -23.51 -4.17 -45.11
C GLU A 278 -24.23 -2.89 -45.55
N LYS A 279 -24.25 -1.86 -44.70
CA LYS A 279 -24.82 -0.54 -45.04
C LYS A 279 -24.09 0.11 -46.19
N LEU A 280 -22.75 0.04 -46.18
CA LEU A 280 -21.91 0.61 -47.20
C LEU A 280 -22.08 -0.11 -48.55
N MET A 281 -22.09 -1.45 -48.54
CA MET A 281 -22.34 -2.26 -49.74
C MET A 281 -23.72 -2.01 -50.34
N LYS A 282 -24.77 -1.90 -49.52
CA LYS A 282 -26.12 -1.56 -50.00
C LYS A 282 -26.15 -0.20 -50.68
N PHE A 283 -25.51 0.80 -50.08
CA PHE A 283 -25.41 2.12 -50.66
C PHE A 283 -24.62 2.12 -52.00
N GLU A 284 -23.48 1.44 -52.05
CA GLU A 284 -22.71 1.30 -53.29
C GLU A 284 -23.50 0.60 -54.40
N GLN A 285 -24.27 -0.43 -54.05
CA GLN A 285 -25.16 -1.12 -54.98
C GLN A 285 -26.25 -0.18 -55.52
N GLU A 286 -26.92 0.60 -54.66
CA GLU A 286 -27.95 1.57 -55.06
C GLU A 286 -27.38 2.65 -56.01
N ILE A 287 -26.16 3.13 -55.76
CA ILE A 287 -25.48 4.06 -56.68
C ILE A 287 -25.19 3.37 -58.01
N TYR A 288 -24.64 2.16 -57.97
CA TYR A 288 -24.27 1.43 -59.19
C TYR A 288 -25.50 1.17 -60.07
N GLU A 289 -26.64 0.82 -59.48
CA GLU A 289 -27.91 0.65 -60.20
C GLU A 289 -28.43 1.98 -60.78
N LYS A 290 -28.23 3.11 -60.10
CA LYS A 290 -28.62 4.44 -60.59
C LYS A 290 -27.70 4.96 -61.70
N VAL A 291 -26.38 4.82 -61.57
CA VAL A 291 -25.38 5.48 -62.45
C VAL A 291 -24.81 4.52 -63.50
N GLY A 292 -24.64 3.25 -63.16
CA GLY A 292 -23.96 2.22 -63.96
C GLY A 292 -24.74 1.69 -65.16
N THR A 293 -26.00 2.10 -65.34
CA THR A 293 -26.83 1.67 -66.49
C THR A 293 -26.45 2.32 -67.82
N GLY A 294 -25.50 3.27 -67.82
CA GLY A 294 -25.01 3.93 -69.04
C GLY A 294 -26.00 4.90 -69.69
N ARG A 295 -27.14 5.16 -69.06
CA ARG A 295 -28.25 5.99 -69.61
C ARG A 295 -28.06 7.49 -69.42
N TYR A 296 -27.10 7.92 -68.60
CA TYR A 296 -26.91 9.30 -68.19
C TYR A 296 -25.69 9.93 -68.86
N THR A 297 -25.78 11.23 -69.17
CA THR A 297 -24.63 12.02 -69.61
C THR A 297 -23.60 12.18 -68.48
N LYS A 298 -22.33 12.45 -68.81
CA LYS A 298 -21.27 12.67 -67.80
C LYS A 298 -21.62 13.75 -66.76
N LYS A 299 -22.40 14.76 -67.14
CA LYS A 299 -22.82 15.85 -66.24
C LYS A 299 -23.90 15.36 -65.26
N GLU A 300 -24.90 14.64 -65.76
CA GLU A 300 -25.95 14.02 -64.93
C GLU A 300 -25.37 12.97 -63.99
N GLN A 301 -24.41 12.15 -64.45
CA GLN A 301 -23.71 11.19 -63.60
C GLN A 301 -23.01 11.87 -62.42
N LYS A 302 -22.30 12.99 -62.66
CA LYS A 302 -21.66 13.77 -61.58
C LYS A 302 -22.67 14.35 -60.58
N GLU A 303 -23.83 14.80 -61.06
CA GLU A 303 -24.87 15.37 -60.19
C GLU A 303 -25.56 14.29 -59.34
N ILE A 304 -25.80 13.11 -59.92
CA ILE A 304 -26.30 11.94 -59.19
C ILE A 304 -25.26 11.48 -58.16
N GLU A 305 -23.97 11.41 -58.50
CA GLU A 305 -22.90 11.06 -57.56
C GLU A 305 -22.83 12.06 -56.39
N ARG A 306 -22.93 13.36 -56.67
CA ARG A 306 -22.94 14.41 -55.65
C ARG A 306 -24.14 14.27 -54.71
N ASN A 307 -25.34 14.11 -55.26
CA ASN A 307 -26.55 13.96 -54.45
C ASN A 307 -26.52 12.68 -53.61
N SER A 308 -26.06 11.56 -54.20
CA SER A 308 -25.90 10.30 -53.47
C SER A 308 -24.89 10.43 -52.34
N GLY A 309 -23.81 11.20 -52.56
CA GLY A 309 -22.82 11.52 -51.56
C GLY A 309 -23.34 12.30 -50.36
N GLU A 310 -24.12 13.35 -50.63
CA GLU A 310 -24.81 14.11 -49.59
C GLU A 310 -25.87 13.27 -48.87
N ASP A 311 -26.59 12.43 -49.59
CA ASP A 311 -27.57 11.51 -49.00
C ASP A 311 -26.89 10.52 -48.04
N TRP A 312 -25.76 9.94 -48.44
CA TRP A 312 -24.99 9.04 -47.57
C TRP A 312 -24.44 9.73 -46.35
N TYR A 313 -23.87 10.93 -46.51
CA TYR A 313 -23.37 11.72 -45.38
C TYR A 313 -24.49 12.06 -44.39
N ASN A 314 -25.65 12.47 -44.91
CA ASN A 314 -26.76 12.93 -44.09
C ASN A 314 -27.58 11.81 -43.46
N LYS A 315 -27.53 10.60 -44.02
CA LYS A 315 -28.32 9.44 -43.58
C LYS A 315 -27.44 8.29 -43.07
N GLU A 316 -26.78 7.57 -43.96
CA GLU A 316 -26.06 6.34 -43.62
C GLU A 316 -24.87 6.59 -42.67
N TYR A 317 -24.07 7.62 -42.93
CA TYR A 317 -22.95 7.96 -42.05
C TYR A 317 -23.42 8.40 -40.65
N LYS A 318 -24.50 9.19 -40.54
CA LYS A 318 -25.04 9.57 -39.22
C LYS A 318 -25.54 8.36 -38.43
N GLU A 319 -26.09 7.36 -39.10
CA GLU A 319 -26.45 6.10 -38.44
C GLU A 319 -25.21 5.33 -37.98
N ILE A 320 -24.13 5.31 -38.79
CA ILE A 320 -22.84 4.73 -38.39
C ILE A 320 -22.24 5.47 -37.18
N GLU A 321 -22.16 6.79 -37.23
CA GLU A 321 -21.69 7.66 -36.14
C GLU A 321 -22.49 7.39 -34.86
N LYS A 322 -23.82 7.32 -34.96
CA LYS A 322 -24.69 6.97 -33.83
C LYS A 322 -24.36 5.60 -33.25
N MET A 323 -24.19 4.57 -34.08
CA MET A 323 -23.87 3.23 -33.59
C MET A 323 -22.47 3.18 -32.91
N GLU A 324 -21.49 3.95 -33.39
CA GLU A 324 -20.17 4.03 -32.75
C GLU A 324 -20.22 4.78 -31.41
N LEU A 325 -20.99 5.86 -31.34
CA LEU A 325 -21.27 6.57 -30.09
C LEU A 325 -21.97 5.68 -29.07
N GLU A 326 -22.93 4.85 -29.49
CA GLU A 326 -23.58 3.86 -28.62
C GLU A 326 -22.56 2.89 -27.98
N ILE A 327 -21.57 2.41 -28.75
CA ILE A 327 -20.53 1.51 -28.21
C ILE A 327 -19.63 2.24 -27.21
N ILE A 328 -19.30 3.51 -27.47
CA ILE A 328 -18.53 4.34 -26.54
C ILE A 328 -19.31 4.56 -25.24
N GLU A 329 -20.62 4.83 -25.33
CA GLU A 329 -21.50 4.99 -24.17
C GLU A 329 -21.63 3.69 -23.37
N GLU A 330 -21.79 2.54 -24.04
CA GLU A 330 -21.76 1.21 -23.41
C GLU A 330 -20.43 0.98 -22.67
N THR A 331 -19.31 1.30 -23.33
CA THR A 331 -17.96 1.18 -22.75
C THR A 331 -17.78 2.09 -21.54
N GLU A 332 -18.26 3.34 -21.63
CA GLU A 332 -18.25 4.31 -20.53
C GLU A 332 -19.08 3.82 -19.35
N GLY A 333 -20.26 3.23 -19.61
CA GLY A 333 -21.10 2.63 -18.59
C GLY A 333 -20.44 1.45 -17.88
N ILE A 334 -19.76 0.57 -18.62
CA ILE A 334 -19.04 -0.58 -18.05
C ILE A 334 -17.80 -0.11 -17.27
N ALA A 335 -17.04 0.85 -17.79
CA ALA A 335 -15.89 1.43 -17.10
C ALA A 335 -16.30 2.10 -15.77
N LYS A 336 -17.40 2.86 -15.76
CA LYS A 336 -17.98 3.44 -14.53
C LYS A 336 -18.38 2.35 -13.53
N LYS A 337 -19.03 1.27 -13.99
CA LYS A 337 -19.35 0.12 -13.11
C LYS A 337 -18.06 -0.50 -12.55
N PHE A 338 -17.04 -0.77 -13.35
CA PHE A 338 -15.76 -1.29 -12.88
C PHE A 338 -15.14 -0.37 -11.81
N GLN A 339 -15.09 0.93 -12.08
CA GLN A 339 -14.57 1.92 -11.14
C GLN A 339 -15.38 1.96 -9.84
N LEU A 340 -16.71 1.82 -9.90
CA LEU A 340 -17.57 1.73 -8.71
C LEU A 340 -17.27 0.49 -7.86
N PHE A 341 -17.21 -0.69 -8.49
CA PHE A 341 -16.90 -1.94 -7.79
C PHE A 341 -15.46 -1.97 -7.27
N SER A 342 -14.53 -1.26 -7.92
CA SER A 342 -13.15 -1.16 -7.47
C SER A 342 -13.02 -0.52 -6.09
N ILE A 343 -13.95 0.35 -5.69
CA ILE A 343 -13.96 1.02 -4.38
C ILE A 343 -14.00 0.02 -3.23
N ILE A 344 -14.71 -1.09 -3.40
CA ILE A 344 -14.97 -2.08 -2.35
C ILE A 344 -13.65 -2.62 -1.77
N ASN A 345 -12.64 -2.83 -2.64
CA ASN A 345 -11.34 -3.32 -2.24
C ASN A 345 -10.25 -2.24 -2.44
N PRO A 346 -9.49 -1.88 -1.39
CA PRO A 346 -8.42 -0.89 -1.43
C PRO A 346 -7.39 -1.07 -2.56
N VAL A 347 -6.99 -2.32 -2.81
CA VAL A 347 -6.00 -2.67 -3.83
C VAL A 347 -6.59 -2.55 -5.23
N THR A 348 -7.83 -3.01 -5.42
CA THR A 348 -8.54 -2.82 -6.69
C THR A 348 -8.78 -1.34 -6.97
N PHE A 349 -9.13 -0.54 -5.96
CA PHE A 349 -9.27 0.91 -6.07
C PHE A 349 -7.94 1.58 -6.45
N TRP A 350 -6.85 1.22 -5.78
CA TRP A 350 -5.51 1.71 -6.11
C TRP A 350 -5.11 1.36 -7.56
N ARG A 351 -5.40 0.13 -8.01
CA ARG A 351 -5.15 -0.29 -9.40
C ARG A 351 -5.98 0.53 -10.40
N SER A 352 -7.26 0.72 -10.10
CA SER A 352 -8.18 1.55 -10.90
C SER A 352 -7.64 2.98 -11.05
N VAL A 353 -7.14 3.58 -9.97
CA VAL A 353 -6.54 4.92 -10.03
C VAL A 353 -5.25 4.94 -10.84
N ASN A 354 -4.34 3.97 -10.63
CA ASN A 354 -3.10 3.91 -11.41
C ASN A 354 -3.35 3.77 -12.91
N ASN A 355 -4.39 3.00 -13.29
CA ASN A 355 -4.79 2.87 -14.68
C ASN A 355 -5.18 4.22 -15.28
N GLU A 356 -5.98 5.03 -14.57
CA GLU A 356 -6.36 6.36 -15.04
C GLU A 356 -5.19 7.37 -15.01
N LEU A 357 -4.31 7.29 -14.02
CA LEU A 357 -3.12 8.13 -13.92
C LEU A 357 -2.10 7.84 -15.03
N SER A 358 -2.04 6.60 -15.52
CA SER A 358 -1.16 6.19 -16.62
C SER A 358 -1.45 6.90 -17.93
N SER A 359 -2.57 7.61 -18.04
CA SER A 359 -3.10 8.25 -19.26
C SER A 359 -3.43 7.27 -20.40
N LYS A 360 -3.37 5.96 -20.13
CA LYS A 360 -3.91 4.86 -20.94
C LYS A 360 -5.03 4.13 -20.19
N GLY A 361 -5.78 4.85 -19.36
CA GLY A 361 -6.96 4.35 -18.64
C GLY A 361 -8.23 4.43 -19.49
N PHE A 362 -9.38 4.09 -18.89
CA PHE A 362 -10.66 4.05 -19.60
C PHE A 362 -11.10 5.45 -20.05
N ASN A 363 -10.88 6.48 -19.23
CA ASN A 363 -11.30 7.84 -19.58
C ASN A 363 -10.48 8.40 -20.75
N ALA A 364 -9.17 8.13 -20.76
CA ALA A 364 -8.30 8.52 -21.86
C ALA A 364 -8.73 7.84 -23.17
N TYR A 365 -9.03 6.55 -23.10
CA TYR A 365 -9.55 5.77 -24.21
C TYR A 365 -10.87 6.36 -24.75
N ILE A 366 -11.88 6.55 -23.88
CA ILE A 366 -13.20 7.10 -24.28
C ILE A 366 -13.04 8.46 -24.95
N LYS A 367 -12.17 9.33 -24.39
CA LYS A 367 -11.90 10.64 -24.96
C LYS A 367 -11.23 10.55 -26.33
N PHE A 368 -10.25 9.67 -26.49
CA PHE A 368 -9.54 9.46 -27.76
C PHE A 368 -10.49 9.01 -28.87
N PHE A 369 -11.42 8.09 -28.58
CA PHE A 369 -12.39 7.62 -29.57
C PHE A 369 -13.45 8.67 -29.92
N LYS A 370 -13.96 9.43 -28.93
CA LYS A 370 -14.88 10.55 -29.22
C LYS A 370 -14.24 11.58 -30.16
N LEU A 371 -12.97 11.93 -29.91
CA LEU A 371 -12.21 12.84 -30.79
C LEU A 371 -11.98 12.24 -32.18
N THR A 372 -11.66 10.94 -32.25
CA THR A 372 -11.45 10.26 -33.54
C THR A 372 -12.73 10.27 -34.38
N ILE A 373 -13.89 10.00 -33.80
CA ILE A 373 -15.19 10.03 -34.52
C ILE A 373 -15.48 11.44 -35.05
N GLU A 374 -15.26 12.46 -34.24
CA GLU A 374 -15.45 13.86 -34.66
C GLU A 374 -14.54 14.23 -35.84
N GLU A 375 -13.28 13.80 -35.81
CA GLU A 375 -12.35 14.03 -36.90
C GLU A 375 -12.66 13.20 -38.14
N GLN A 376 -13.14 11.96 -37.99
CA GLN A 376 -13.66 11.17 -39.10
C GLN A 376 -14.80 11.91 -39.80
N ARG A 377 -15.72 12.52 -39.04
CA ARG A 377 -16.81 13.33 -39.61
C ARG A 377 -16.28 14.52 -40.40
N ILE A 378 -15.31 15.25 -39.84
CA ILE A 378 -14.69 16.41 -40.51
C ILE A 378 -13.94 15.98 -41.78
N PHE A 379 -13.14 14.91 -41.67
CA PHE A 379 -12.37 14.36 -42.79
C PHE A 379 -13.28 13.91 -43.93
N LEU A 380 -14.37 13.24 -43.58
CA LEU A 380 -15.36 12.80 -44.52
C LEU A 380 -16.03 13.97 -45.23
N ARG A 381 -16.49 14.99 -44.47
CA ARG A 381 -17.08 16.19 -45.07
C ARG A 381 -16.11 16.88 -46.02
N TYR A 382 -14.87 17.07 -45.60
CA TYR A 382 -13.81 17.62 -46.45
C TYR A 382 -13.66 16.83 -47.76
N TYR A 383 -13.60 15.50 -47.67
CA TYR A 383 -13.44 14.64 -48.84
C TYR A 383 -14.61 14.77 -49.81
N LEU A 384 -15.85 14.81 -49.31
CA LEU A 384 -17.07 14.98 -50.10
C LEU A 384 -17.06 16.32 -50.84
N ASP A 385 -16.77 17.41 -50.13
CA ASP A 385 -16.75 18.76 -50.68
C ASP A 385 -15.67 18.87 -51.79
N LYS A 386 -14.44 18.40 -51.52
CA LYS A 386 -13.34 18.47 -52.48
C LYS A 386 -13.56 17.58 -53.70
N ARG A 387 -14.04 16.36 -53.50
CA ARG A 387 -14.24 15.39 -54.59
C ARG A 387 -15.44 15.72 -55.46
N TRP A 388 -16.58 16.08 -54.87
CA TRP A 388 -17.86 16.16 -55.59
C TRP A 388 -18.36 17.58 -55.82
N ILE A 389 -17.95 18.57 -55.03
CA ILE A 389 -18.39 19.96 -55.20
C ILE A 389 -17.32 20.77 -55.95
N GLU A 390 -16.08 20.74 -55.48
CA GLU A 390 -15.01 21.60 -56.01
C GLU A 390 -14.29 20.98 -57.22
N ASN A 391 -14.48 19.68 -57.51
CA ASN A 391 -13.68 18.90 -58.47
C ASN A 391 -12.16 19.08 -58.27
N TYR A 392 -11.74 19.27 -57.01
CA TYR A 392 -10.36 19.54 -56.67
C TYR A 392 -9.55 18.25 -56.73
N THR A 393 -8.48 18.23 -57.53
CA THR A 393 -7.69 17.00 -57.77
C THR A 393 -6.48 16.88 -56.85
N HIS A 394 -6.02 17.97 -56.25
CA HIS A 394 -4.84 17.96 -55.37
C HIS A 394 -5.22 17.74 -53.91
N VAL A 395 -4.38 17.00 -53.19
CA VAL A 395 -4.57 16.81 -51.75
C VAL A 395 -4.10 18.08 -51.04
N GLU A 396 -4.99 18.79 -50.34
CA GLU A 396 -4.52 19.80 -49.39
C GLU A 396 -4.15 19.08 -48.08
N HIS A 397 -3.06 19.52 -47.45
CA HIS A 397 -2.66 19.00 -46.16
C HIS A 397 -3.70 19.38 -45.08
N ILE A 398 -4.60 18.44 -44.78
CA ILE A 398 -5.51 18.55 -43.62
C ILE A 398 -4.71 18.46 -42.32
N LEU A 399 -3.64 17.65 -42.33
CA LEU A 399 -2.70 17.49 -41.22
C LEU A 399 -1.68 18.62 -41.28
N LYS A 400 -1.97 19.72 -40.58
CA LYS A 400 -1.08 20.88 -40.54
C LYS A 400 -0.03 20.74 -39.45
N ASN A 401 -0.32 19.99 -38.38
CA ASN A 401 0.52 19.85 -37.21
C ASN A 401 0.68 18.39 -36.77
N ASP A 402 1.77 18.08 -36.06
CA ASP A 402 1.97 16.76 -35.43
C ASP A 402 0.82 16.37 -34.48
N GLY A 403 0.18 17.36 -33.87
CA GLY A 403 -0.99 17.17 -33.00
C GLY A 403 -2.22 16.62 -33.73
N ASP A 404 -2.25 16.68 -35.06
CA ASP A 404 -3.33 16.13 -35.86
C ASP A 404 -3.17 14.60 -36.03
N ILE A 405 -1.95 14.07 -35.87
CA ILE A 405 -1.63 12.63 -35.92
C ILE A 405 -1.52 12.05 -34.50
N VAL A 406 -1.03 12.84 -33.54
CA VAL A 406 -0.82 12.38 -32.17
C VAL A 406 -1.70 13.14 -31.19
N VAL A 407 -2.61 12.40 -30.54
CA VAL A 407 -3.46 12.93 -29.48
C VAL A 407 -2.73 12.77 -28.15
N LYS A 408 -2.38 13.89 -27.51
CA LYS A 408 -1.79 13.86 -26.18
C LYS A 408 -2.84 13.54 -25.13
N SER A 409 -2.68 12.41 -24.47
CA SER A 409 -3.51 12.03 -23.33
C SER A 409 -3.17 12.86 -22.09
N LYS A 410 -4.12 13.00 -21.17
CA LYS A 410 -3.92 13.61 -19.86
C LYS A 410 -4.20 12.57 -18.79
N SER A 411 -3.42 12.56 -17.73
CA SER A 411 -3.74 11.78 -16.54
C SER A 411 -5.09 12.23 -15.98
N SER A 412 -5.95 11.26 -15.70
CA SER A 412 -7.28 11.48 -15.14
C SER A 412 -7.46 10.69 -13.84
N LEU A 413 -8.55 10.96 -13.15
CA LEU A 413 -8.99 10.19 -11.98
C LEU A 413 -10.24 9.40 -12.32
N PRO A 414 -10.49 8.25 -11.66
CA PRO A 414 -11.71 7.49 -11.86
C PRO A 414 -12.94 8.29 -11.40
N ALA A 415 -14.10 8.02 -11.99
CA ALA A 415 -15.34 8.76 -11.73
C ALA A 415 -15.73 8.79 -10.25
N PHE A 416 -15.42 7.72 -9.52
CA PHE A 416 -15.74 7.57 -8.09
C PHE A 416 -14.53 7.75 -7.17
N PHE A 417 -13.52 8.53 -7.59
CA PHE A 417 -12.29 8.73 -6.84
C PHE A 417 -12.52 9.18 -5.39
N VAL A 418 -13.31 10.24 -5.18
CA VAL A 418 -13.56 10.80 -3.84
C VAL A 418 -14.31 9.79 -2.96
N ALA A 419 -15.33 9.13 -3.49
CA ALA A 419 -16.06 8.07 -2.79
C ALA A 419 -15.13 6.91 -2.39
N GLY A 420 -14.19 6.55 -3.27
CA GLY A 420 -13.15 5.57 -3.00
C GLY A 420 -12.22 5.96 -1.85
N ILE A 421 -11.77 7.22 -1.81
CA ILE A 421 -10.95 7.73 -0.70
C ILE A 421 -11.73 7.68 0.62
N ILE A 422 -12.98 8.17 0.63
CA ILE A 422 -13.84 8.17 1.82
C ILE A 422 -14.06 6.73 2.32
N TRP A 423 -14.36 5.80 1.43
CA TRP A 423 -14.57 4.39 1.78
C TRP A 423 -13.31 3.76 2.38
N ASN A 424 -12.14 4.00 1.80
CA ASN A 424 -10.88 3.46 2.32
C ASN A 424 -10.50 4.06 3.68
N LEU A 425 -10.73 5.37 3.88
CA LEU A 425 -10.55 6.00 5.19
C LEU A 425 -11.53 5.43 6.23
N PHE A 426 -12.78 5.18 5.84
CA PHE A 426 -13.76 4.50 6.68
C PHE A 426 -13.28 3.10 7.07
N LEU A 427 -12.78 2.30 6.12
CA LEU A 427 -12.20 0.98 6.40
C LEU A 427 -11.01 1.07 7.38
N ILE A 428 -10.15 2.08 7.24
CA ILE A 428 -9.03 2.34 8.16
C ILE A 428 -9.54 2.62 9.57
N ILE A 429 -10.57 3.45 9.72
CA ILE A 429 -11.17 3.79 11.02
C ILE A 429 -11.79 2.55 11.66
N VAL A 430 -12.58 1.79 10.89
CA VAL A 430 -13.22 0.54 11.36
C VAL A 430 -12.16 -0.49 11.78
N ALA A 431 -11.15 -0.73 10.94
CA ALA A 431 -10.05 -1.64 11.25
C ALA A 431 -9.26 -1.17 12.49
N SER A 432 -9.02 0.14 12.62
CA SER A 432 -8.34 0.71 13.79
C SER A 432 -9.15 0.55 15.06
N PHE A 433 -10.46 0.73 15.00
CA PHE A 433 -11.38 0.52 16.11
C PHE A 433 -11.37 -0.94 16.57
N PHE A 434 -11.59 -1.89 15.66
CA PHE A 434 -11.52 -3.33 15.98
C PHE A 434 -10.14 -3.75 16.48
N GLY A 435 -9.08 -3.20 15.87
CA GLY A 435 -7.70 -3.39 16.28
C GLY A 435 -7.46 -2.93 17.72
N TYR A 436 -7.97 -1.75 18.09
CA TYR A 436 -7.87 -1.23 19.44
C TYR A 436 -8.58 -2.11 20.46
N PHE A 437 -9.82 -2.53 20.21
CA PHE A 437 -10.53 -3.41 21.16
C PHE A 437 -9.86 -4.76 21.29
N ARG A 438 -9.34 -5.31 20.20
CA ARG A 438 -8.60 -6.57 20.22
C ARG A 438 -7.28 -6.43 20.96
N PHE A 439 -6.53 -5.35 20.71
CA PHE A 439 -5.30 -5.01 21.42
C PHE A 439 -5.55 -4.80 22.91
N LYS A 440 -6.57 -4.03 23.27
CA LYS A 440 -7.01 -3.82 24.66
C LYS A 440 -7.36 -5.16 25.32
N ARG A 441 -8.14 -6.01 24.67
CA ARG A 441 -8.47 -7.34 25.19
C ARG A 441 -7.23 -8.21 25.31
N TRP A 442 -6.34 -8.20 24.33
CA TRP A 442 -5.10 -8.98 24.38
C TRP A 442 -4.18 -8.52 25.53
N MET A 443 -4.11 -7.21 25.79
CA MET A 443 -3.38 -6.62 26.91
C MET A 443 -4.01 -6.91 28.27
N LEU A 444 -5.35 -6.89 28.37
CA LEU A 444 -6.09 -7.06 29.63
C LEU A 444 -6.41 -8.52 29.97
N LYS A 445 -6.42 -9.42 28.97
CA LYS A 445 -6.83 -10.81 29.18
C LYS A 445 -5.68 -11.58 29.79
N GLU A 446 -5.80 -11.78 31.11
CA GLU A 446 -4.95 -12.61 31.96
C GLU A 446 -4.48 -13.88 31.23
N GLU A 447 -3.17 -14.06 31.23
CA GLU A 447 -2.54 -15.35 30.93
C GLU A 447 -2.86 -16.28 32.09
N GLY A 448 -4.05 -16.87 32.02
CA GLY A 448 -4.59 -17.72 33.05
C GLY A 448 -4.94 -16.95 34.32
N GLU A 449 -6.18 -17.11 34.77
CA GLU A 449 -6.30 -17.72 36.09
C GLU A 449 -5.53 -19.05 35.99
N SER A 450 -4.20 -19.00 36.09
CA SER A 450 -3.49 -20.16 36.55
C SER A 450 -4.17 -20.46 37.89
N GLU A 451 -4.59 -21.70 38.11
CA GLU A 451 -5.06 -22.21 39.41
C GLU A 451 -3.94 -22.16 40.48
N ILE A 452 -3.04 -21.18 40.37
CA ILE A 452 -2.24 -20.67 41.46
C ILE A 452 -3.26 -20.19 42.48
N GLY A 453 -3.45 -21.01 43.51
CA GLY A 453 -4.28 -20.72 44.68
C GLY A 453 -3.91 -19.38 45.31
N GLU A 454 -4.60 -18.99 46.36
CA GLU A 454 -4.33 -17.71 47.04
C GLU A 454 -2.87 -17.66 47.53
N PHE A 455 -2.05 -16.75 46.97
CA PHE A 455 -0.64 -16.60 47.33
C PHE A 455 -0.45 -15.40 48.25
N LYS A 456 0.06 -15.63 49.46
CA LYS A 456 0.41 -14.57 50.42
C LYS A 456 1.89 -14.25 50.37
N PHE A 457 2.23 -13.00 50.04
CA PHE A 457 3.61 -12.49 50.05
C PHE A 457 3.82 -11.55 51.23
N ASN A 458 4.75 -11.91 52.13
CA ASN A 458 5.13 -11.05 53.25
C ASN A 458 6.44 -10.33 52.92
N ILE A 459 6.33 -9.04 52.62
CA ILE A 459 7.43 -8.12 52.33
C ILE A 459 7.75 -7.36 53.63
N LYS A 460 9.01 -7.28 54.02
CA LYS A 460 9.43 -6.41 55.14
C LYS A 460 10.03 -5.11 54.62
N LYS A 461 9.65 -3.95 55.18
CA LYS A 461 10.30 -2.66 54.87
C LYS A 461 11.76 -2.68 55.30
N GLY A 462 12.59 -1.97 54.55
CA GLY A 462 14.04 -1.90 54.76
C GLY A 462 14.78 -3.22 54.51
N LYS A 463 14.13 -4.21 53.89
CA LYS A 463 14.77 -5.45 53.45
C LYS A 463 14.56 -5.64 51.95
N ASN A 464 15.57 -6.16 51.27
CA ASN A 464 15.40 -6.61 49.90
C ASN A 464 14.62 -7.93 49.91
N ASN A 465 13.67 -8.09 49.01
CA ASN A 465 12.75 -9.23 49.00
C ASN A 465 12.93 -9.99 47.67
N TYR A 466 13.11 -11.32 47.72
CA TYR A 466 13.43 -12.13 46.53
C TYR A 466 12.34 -13.15 46.25
N LEU A 467 11.74 -13.07 45.07
CA LEU A 467 10.88 -14.10 44.50
C LEU A 467 11.65 -14.83 43.38
N LEU A 468 12.02 -16.07 43.60
CA LEU A 468 12.56 -16.91 42.54
C LEU A 468 11.40 -17.69 41.92
N THR A 469 11.13 -17.50 40.63
CA THR A 469 10.06 -18.26 39.97
C THR A 469 10.35 -18.43 38.49
N ALA A 470 10.29 -19.66 38.01
CA ALA A 470 10.27 -19.96 36.58
C ALA A 470 8.85 -19.87 35.99
N ASP A 471 7.82 -19.74 36.83
CA ASP A 471 6.41 -19.70 36.44
C ASP A 471 6.04 -18.31 35.87
N GLU A 472 5.87 -18.22 34.55
CA GLU A 472 5.43 -17.00 33.86
C GLU A 472 4.05 -16.50 34.32
N GLY A 473 3.16 -17.40 34.76
CA GLY A 473 1.86 -17.07 35.32
C GLY A 473 1.99 -16.31 36.63
N LEU A 474 2.81 -16.80 37.56
CA LEU A 474 3.08 -16.10 38.83
C LEU A 474 3.73 -14.73 38.60
N ARG A 475 4.69 -14.62 37.66
CA ARG A 475 5.30 -13.33 37.30
C ARG A 475 4.25 -12.34 36.79
N THR A 476 3.35 -12.83 35.93
CA THR A 476 2.23 -12.05 35.40
C THR A 476 1.25 -11.64 36.49
N GLN A 477 0.94 -12.52 37.44
CA GLN A 477 0.07 -12.19 38.58
C GLN A 477 0.69 -11.13 39.48
N VAL A 478 2.00 -11.18 39.73
CA VAL A 478 2.73 -10.14 40.49
C VAL A 478 2.66 -8.81 39.76
N PHE A 479 2.94 -8.79 38.45
CA PHE A 479 2.79 -7.59 37.63
C PHE A 479 1.35 -7.05 37.69
N ASN A 480 0.33 -7.91 37.54
CA ASN A 480 -1.10 -7.55 37.56
C ASN A 480 -1.55 -7.01 38.93
N TYR A 481 -1.02 -7.56 40.03
CA TYR A 481 -1.30 -7.09 41.39
C TYR A 481 -0.85 -5.63 41.55
N PHE A 482 0.42 -5.35 41.25
CA PHE A 482 0.97 -4.02 41.43
C PHE A 482 0.44 -3.01 40.39
N SER A 483 0.25 -3.42 39.13
CA SER A 483 -0.27 -2.54 38.05
C SER A 483 -1.77 -2.23 38.13
N ASN A 484 -2.44 -2.74 39.17
CA ASN A 484 -3.89 -2.71 39.34
C ASN A 484 -4.66 -3.20 38.09
N LEU A 485 -4.17 -4.27 37.47
CA LEU A 485 -4.78 -4.87 36.29
C LEU A 485 -5.36 -6.23 36.61
N GLY A 486 -6.57 -6.49 36.10
CA GLY A 486 -7.21 -7.79 36.19
C GLY A 486 -7.61 -8.19 37.60
N LYS A 487 -7.96 -9.45 37.79
CA LYS A 487 -7.99 -10.12 39.09
C LYS A 487 -6.57 -10.61 39.39
N SER A 488 -6.19 -10.53 40.65
CA SER A 488 -4.99 -11.19 41.15
C SER A 488 -5.42 -11.94 42.41
N SER A 489 -5.10 -13.22 42.50
CA SER A 489 -5.25 -14.02 43.72
C SER A 489 -4.12 -13.76 44.72
N LEU A 490 -3.19 -12.85 44.40
CA LEU A 490 -2.13 -12.44 45.30
C LEU A 490 -2.67 -11.52 46.39
N THR A 491 -2.27 -11.83 47.62
CA THR A 491 -2.42 -10.96 48.78
C THR A 491 -1.02 -10.59 49.23
N ILE A 492 -0.64 -9.31 49.14
CA ILE A 492 0.67 -8.84 49.56
C ILE A 492 0.53 -8.14 50.91
N GLN A 493 1.27 -8.61 51.91
CA GLN A 493 1.41 -7.96 53.20
C GLN A 493 2.77 -7.27 53.27
N ILE A 494 2.78 -5.97 53.56
CA ILE A 494 4.01 -5.23 53.85
C ILE A 494 4.04 -4.98 55.36
N ASP A 495 5.06 -5.49 56.04
CA ASP A 495 5.19 -5.47 57.51
C ASP A 495 3.96 -6.03 58.25
N GLY A 496 3.27 -7.00 57.65
CA GLY A 496 2.08 -7.64 58.21
C GLY A 496 0.77 -6.92 57.88
N GLU A 497 0.81 -5.75 57.26
CA GLU A 497 -0.38 -5.05 56.77
C GLU A 497 -0.70 -5.48 55.35
N THR A 498 -1.88 -6.07 55.14
CA THR A 498 -2.40 -6.40 53.81
C THR A 498 -2.59 -5.11 53.02
N GLN A 499 -1.82 -4.97 51.95
CA GLN A 499 -1.91 -3.82 51.05
C GLN A 499 -3.12 -3.98 50.14
N GLN A 500 -3.89 -2.90 49.91
CA GLN A 500 -4.91 -2.96 48.87
C GLN A 500 -4.26 -2.87 47.49
N LYS A 501 -4.90 -3.54 46.54
CA LYS A 501 -4.44 -3.58 45.15
C LYS A 501 -4.36 -2.15 44.58
N GLY A 502 -3.17 -1.75 44.13
CA GLY A 502 -2.94 -0.46 43.47
C GLY A 502 -2.70 0.74 44.39
N GLU A 503 -2.62 0.57 45.71
CA GLU A 503 -2.29 1.67 46.65
C GLU A 503 -0.81 2.11 46.57
N ASN A 504 0.08 1.22 46.14
CA ASN A 504 1.51 1.51 46.05
C ASN A 504 1.93 1.82 44.60
N GLU A 505 2.49 3.01 44.38
CA GLU A 505 3.19 3.31 43.13
C GLU A 505 4.46 2.46 43.04
N PHE A 506 4.67 1.76 41.91
CA PHE A 506 5.80 0.86 41.70
C PHE A 506 6.49 1.11 40.36
N ILE A 507 7.73 0.65 40.23
CA ILE A 507 8.53 0.68 39.01
C ILE A 507 8.92 -0.75 38.64
N TYR A 508 8.49 -1.23 37.48
CA TYR A 508 8.82 -2.57 36.98
C TYR A 508 9.95 -2.51 35.95
N LEU A 509 11.04 -3.19 36.26
CA LEU A 509 12.27 -3.30 35.48
C LEU A 509 12.45 -4.76 35.05
N CYS A 510 12.47 -5.04 33.75
CA CYS A 510 12.71 -6.39 33.23
C CYS A 510 14.13 -6.54 32.65
N SER A 511 14.54 -7.79 32.40
CA SER A 511 15.84 -8.14 31.79
C SER A 511 16.17 -7.32 30.55
N PRO A 512 17.41 -6.80 30.42
CA PRO A 512 17.89 -6.17 29.19
C PRO A 512 17.81 -7.07 27.95
N SER A 513 17.91 -8.40 28.10
CA SER A 513 17.75 -9.34 26.98
C SER A 513 16.30 -9.54 26.55
N ARG A 514 15.35 -9.10 27.38
CA ARG A 514 13.90 -9.11 27.13
C ARG A 514 13.38 -7.74 26.66
N LEU A 515 14.12 -6.67 26.92
CA LEU A 515 13.94 -5.40 26.21
C LEU A 515 14.19 -5.64 24.70
N PRO A 516 13.31 -5.17 23.80
CA PRO A 516 13.48 -5.43 22.38
C PRO A 516 14.80 -4.86 21.86
N PHE A 517 15.38 -5.57 20.88
CA PHE A 517 16.50 -5.07 20.07
C PHE A 517 16.25 -3.61 19.66
N GLY A 518 17.10 -2.69 20.15
CA GLY A 518 17.08 -1.28 19.74
C GLY A 518 16.77 -0.27 20.84
N VAL A 519 16.22 -0.68 22.00
CA VAL A 519 16.21 0.21 23.18
C VAL A 519 17.63 0.24 23.72
N SER A 520 18.46 1.13 23.16
CA SER A 520 19.81 1.29 23.64
C SER A 520 19.72 1.70 25.10
N ALA A 521 20.59 1.10 25.90
CA ALA A 521 20.77 1.47 27.28
C ALA A 521 20.77 3.03 27.46
N LYS A 522 21.48 3.72 26.58
CA LYS A 522 21.62 5.17 26.49
C LYS A 522 20.31 5.96 26.27
N SER A 523 19.29 5.35 25.67
CA SER A 523 18.00 6.00 25.41
C SER A 523 17.09 6.02 26.64
N LEU A 524 17.08 4.90 27.38
CA LEU A 524 16.42 4.75 28.67
C LEU A 524 17.05 5.71 29.71
N TYR A 525 18.39 5.84 29.67
CA TYR A 525 19.20 6.79 30.43
C TYR A 525 18.78 8.26 30.22
N LYS A 526 18.67 8.71 28.95
CA LYS A 526 18.24 10.08 28.60
C LYS A 526 16.79 10.39 28.97
N MET A 527 15.94 9.38 29.15
CA MET A 527 14.54 9.56 29.52
C MET A 527 14.35 9.81 31.02
N LEU A 528 15.12 9.11 31.85
CA LEU A 528 14.96 9.12 33.29
C LEU A 528 15.64 10.33 33.96
N TYR A 529 16.58 10.99 33.29
CA TYR A 529 17.24 12.17 33.83
C TYR A 529 17.28 13.32 32.81
N LYS A 530 16.60 14.41 33.15
CA LYS A 530 16.51 15.63 32.33
C LYS A 530 17.10 16.82 33.08
N LYS A 531 18.32 16.69 33.62
CA LYS A 531 19.17 17.80 34.07
C LYS A 531 20.60 17.32 34.38
N LYS A 532 21.56 18.10 33.86
CA LYS A 532 23.03 18.15 34.03
C LYS A 532 23.81 16.95 34.60
N CYS A 533 24.89 16.66 33.86
CA CYS A 533 26.19 16.15 34.32
C CYS A 533 26.22 14.76 34.94
N ILE A 534 25.92 13.73 34.15
CA ILE A 534 26.59 12.45 34.34
C ILE A 534 26.77 11.81 32.96
N GLU A 535 27.99 11.69 32.45
CA GLU A 535 28.27 11.07 31.14
C GLU A 535 28.73 9.60 31.28
N ASP A 536 28.98 9.15 32.52
CA ASP A 536 29.61 7.85 32.80
C ASP A 536 28.72 6.83 33.54
N LEU A 537 27.47 7.17 33.90
CA LEU A 537 26.62 6.22 34.61
C LEU A 537 25.98 5.21 33.64
N LYS A 538 25.94 3.95 34.06
CA LYS A 538 25.21 2.88 33.40
C LYS A 538 23.71 3.11 33.61
N VAL A 539 22.91 2.69 32.64
CA VAL A 539 21.44 2.89 32.61
C VAL A 539 20.72 2.48 33.86
N TRP A 540 21.12 1.32 34.38
CA TRP A 540 20.52 0.77 35.58
C TRP A 540 20.76 1.69 36.77
N GLU A 541 21.84 2.48 36.82
CA GLU A 541 22.10 3.45 37.89
C GLU A 541 21.10 4.59 37.87
N VAL A 542 20.68 5.03 36.68
CA VAL A 542 19.66 6.07 36.54
C VAL A 542 18.26 5.53 36.84
N MET A 543 17.96 4.29 36.44
CA MET A 543 16.71 3.63 36.83
C MET A 543 16.60 3.49 38.34
N LEU A 544 17.70 3.09 38.99
CA LEU A 544 17.79 3.01 40.43
C LEU A 544 17.63 4.38 41.06
N ARG A 545 18.38 5.41 40.64
CA ARG A 545 18.25 6.76 41.22
C ARG A 545 16.85 7.34 41.07
N TYR A 546 16.21 7.20 39.91
CA TYR A 546 14.82 7.62 39.74
C TYR A 546 13.88 6.88 40.69
N ALA A 547 14.10 5.58 40.84
CA ALA A 547 13.29 4.78 41.75
C ALA A 547 13.52 5.13 43.23
N VAL A 548 14.77 5.38 43.64
CA VAL A 548 15.17 5.92 44.94
C VAL A 548 14.45 7.24 45.21
N GLU A 549 14.56 8.20 44.29
CA GLU A 549 13.97 9.53 44.42
C GLU A 549 12.44 9.46 44.51
N SER A 550 11.82 8.51 43.82
CA SER A 550 10.37 8.31 43.85
C SER A 550 9.86 7.59 45.10
N LYS A 551 10.73 6.99 45.94
CA LYS A 551 10.38 6.13 47.08
C LYS A 551 9.39 4.99 46.73
N ARG A 552 9.38 4.56 45.46
CA ARG A 552 8.46 3.55 44.93
C ARG A 552 9.04 2.15 45.09
N LEU A 553 8.17 1.15 45.21
CA LEU A 553 8.57 -0.25 45.14
C LEU A 553 9.20 -0.55 43.77
N ILE A 554 10.40 -1.15 43.75
CA ILE A 554 11.02 -1.62 42.50
C ILE A 554 10.77 -3.10 42.31
N ILE A 555 10.27 -3.51 41.16
CA ILE A 555 10.17 -4.92 40.77
C ILE A 555 11.23 -5.17 39.69
N LEU A 556 12.12 -6.13 39.92
CA LEU A 556 13.26 -6.48 39.06
C LEU A 556 13.05 -7.87 38.44
N ASP A 557 12.43 -7.99 37.27
CA ASP A 557 12.12 -9.26 36.59
C ASP A 557 13.21 -9.71 35.61
N ASN A 558 14.02 -10.68 36.04
CA ASN A 558 15.23 -11.15 35.38
C ASN A 558 16.20 -10.01 35.03
N PHE A 559 16.15 -8.91 35.80
CA PHE A 559 16.85 -7.67 35.46
C PHE A 559 18.37 -7.87 35.33
N PHE A 560 18.95 -8.78 36.09
CA PHE A 560 20.39 -9.05 36.07
C PHE A 560 20.84 -9.96 34.92
N LYS A 561 19.90 -10.61 34.22
CA LYS A 561 20.20 -11.53 33.13
C LYS A 561 20.91 -10.81 31.98
N GLY A 562 22.18 -11.18 31.76
CA GLY A 562 23.06 -10.59 30.75
C GLY A 562 24.01 -9.50 31.27
N LEU A 563 23.94 -9.12 32.55
CA LEU A 563 24.87 -8.19 33.18
C LEU A 563 26.12 -8.90 33.70
N LYS A 564 27.28 -8.22 33.70
CA LYS A 564 28.52 -8.77 34.27
C LYS A 564 28.48 -8.71 35.79
N GLY A 565 29.19 -9.61 36.46
CA GLY A 565 29.17 -9.72 37.93
C GLY A 565 29.49 -8.42 38.70
N LYS A 566 30.35 -7.55 38.15
CA LYS A 566 30.65 -6.22 38.74
C LYS A 566 29.49 -5.24 38.63
N GLU A 567 28.71 -5.30 37.55
CA GLU A 567 27.54 -4.44 37.31
C GLU A 567 26.40 -4.80 38.25
N VAL A 568 26.19 -6.10 38.45
CA VAL A 568 25.24 -6.61 39.43
C VAL A 568 25.62 -6.09 40.82
N GLU A 569 26.86 -6.27 41.28
CA GLU A 569 27.28 -5.78 42.61
C GLU A 569 27.10 -4.27 42.81
N GLU A 570 27.32 -3.48 41.78
CA GLU A 570 27.18 -2.03 41.82
C GLU A 570 25.70 -1.60 41.92
N ILE A 571 24.80 -2.25 41.16
CA ILE A 571 23.33 -2.11 41.30
C ILE A 571 22.90 -2.39 42.73
N LEU A 572 23.37 -3.52 43.26
CA LEU A 572 22.96 -3.99 44.58
C LEU A 572 23.47 -3.08 45.68
N ARG A 573 24.66 -2.48 45.52
CA ARG A 573 25.18 -1.48 46.43
C ARG A 573 24.29 -0.25 46.49
N VAL A 574 23.81 0.23 45.34
CA VAL A 574 22.89 1.39 45.28
C VAL A 574 21.55 1.07 45.94
N ILE A 575 20.95 -0.08 45.62
CA ILE A 575 19.68 -0.53 46.23
C ILE A 575 19.80 -0.57 47.77
N ARG A 576 20.89 -1.15 48.28
CA ARG A 576 21.14 -1.27 49.73
C ARG A 576 21.40 0.08 50.39
N LYS A 577 22.18 0.96 49.75
CA LYS A 577 22.55 2.26 50.31
C LYS A 577 21.35 3.18 50.48
N GLU A 578 20.41 3.10 49.53
CA GLU A 578 19.27 4.02 49.45
C GLU A 578 17.99 3.45 50.07
N ASP A 579 18.09 2.32 50.79
CA ASP A 579 17.00 1.63 51.49
C ASP A 579 15.74 1.37 50.63
N ILE A 580 15.95 1.03 49.36
CA ILE A 580 14.85 0.84 48.41
C ILE A 580 14.17 -0.50 48.68
N ILE A 581 12.84 -0.47 48.82
CA ILE A 581 12.04 -1.70 48.77
C ILE A 581 12.12 -2.25 47.34
N SER A 582 12.79 -3.39 47.18
CA SER A 582 12.92 -4.07 45.90
C SER A 582 12.41 -5.52 45.98
N LEU A 583 11.70 -5.94 44.94
CA LEU A 583 11.24 -7.30 44.70
C LEU A 583 11.97 -7.85 43.47
N TYR A 584 12.91 -8.76 43.67
CA TYR A 584 13.56 -9.45 42.55
C TYR A 584 12.72 -10.64 42.09
N ILE A 585 12.54 -10.81 40.78
CA ILE A 585 11.85 -11.92 40.15
C ILE A 585 12.83 -12.61 39.19
N GLY A 586 13.49 -13.69 39.60
CA GLY A 586 14.60 -14.31 38.84
C GLY A 586 14.34 -15.74 38.37
N ASP A 587 15.02 -16.16 37.29
CA ASP A 587 15.14 -17.56 36.83
C ASP A 587 16.50 -18.21 37.18
N ASN A 588 17.46 -17.48 37.76
CA ASN A 588 18.81 -17.98 38.05
C ASN A 588 19.24 -17.79 39.52
N ASN A 589 19.67 -18.88 40.16
CA ASN A 589 20.16 -18.92 41.55
C ASN A 589 21.44 -18.12 41.78
N TYR A 590 22.33 -18.01 40.78
CA TYR A 590 23.61 -17.30 40.92
C TYR A 590 23.41 -15.80 41.26
N GLU A 591 22.37 -15.19 40.69
CA GLU A 591 22.03 -13.78 40.93
C GLU A 591 21.41 -13.60 42.33
N ALA A 592 20.61 -14.56 42.78
CA ALA A 592 20.06 -14.61 44.13
C ALA A 592 21.13 -14.84 45.20
N GLN A 593 22.18 -15.63 44.91
CA GLN A 593 23.32 -15.86 45.80
C GLN A 593 24.15 -14.59 46.03
N LYS A 594 24.38 -13.76 45.00
CA LYS A 594 25.05 -12.46 45.17
C LYS A 594 24.22 -11.44 45.97
N LEU A 595 22.95 -11.74 46.16
CA LEU A 595 21.99 -10.98 46.94
C LEU A 595 21.86 -11.45 48.39
N ALA A 596 22.88 -12.18 48.86
CA ALA A 596 22.97 -12.95 50.10
C ALA A 596 22.38 -12.33 51.37
N ASP A 597 22.30 -11.01 51.53
CA ASP A 597 21.77 -10.39 52.77
C ASP A 597 20.23 -10.29 52.81
N ALA A 598 19.57 -10.78 51.77
CA ALA A 598 18.14 -10.65 51.64
C ALA A 598 17.37 -11.94 51.95
N PRO A 599 16.20 -11.86 52.60
CA PRO A 599 15.29 -13.00 52.71
C PRO A 599 14.87 -13.48 51.32
N ILE A 600 15.19 -14.76 51.02
CA ILE A 600 14.60 -15.48 49.88
C ILE A 600 13.17 -15.87 50.30
N ILE A 601 12.19 -15.38 49.57
CA ILE A 601 10.78 -15.45 50.00
C ILE A 601 10.10 -16.69 49.43
N TYR A 602 10.35 -17.06 48.17
CA TYR A 602 9.77 -18.28 47.56
C TYR A 602 10.60 -18.77 46.37
N SER A 603 10.59 -20.09 46.15
CA SER A 603 11.08 -20.79 44.94
C SER A 603 9.99 -21.75 44.46
N LEU A 604 9.49 -21.58 43.23
CA LEU A 604 8.52 -22.50 42.63
C LEU A 604 9.00 -23.01 41.27
N ASN A 605 8.98 -24.35 41.18
CA ASN A 605 9.15 -25.18 39.98
C ASN A 605 10.46 -25.02 39.22
N ASP A 606 11.57 -25.34 39.88
CA ASP A 606 12.63 -26.08 39.20
C ASP A 606 12.50 -27.55 39.61
N THR A 607 11.98 -28.40 38.71
CA THR A 607 11.95 -29.86 38.92
C THR A 607 13.33 -30.50 38.69
N SER A 608 14.34 -29.72 38.29
CA SER A 608 15.70 -30.23 38.20
C SER A 608 16.27 -30.48 39.59
N ILE A 609 16.79 -31.70 39.79
CA ILE A 609 17.44 -32.13 41.02
C ILE A 609 18.63 -31.20 41.36
N ASP A 610 19.27 -30.62 40.35
CA ASP A 610 20.41 -29.72 40.50
C ASP A 610 19.98 -28.34 41.06
N GLY A 611 18.87 -27.77 40.59
CA GLY A 611 18.32 -26.53 41.15
C GLY A 611 17.91 -26.68 42.61
N ILE A 612 17.31 -27.84 42.97
CA ILE A 612 16.93 -28.16 44.35
C ILE A 612 18.17 -28.35 45.25
N ARG A 613 19.22 -29.04 44.76
CA ARG A 613 20.48 -29.23 45.49
C ARG A 613 21.19 -27.92 45.77
N GLU A 614 21.27 -27.05 44.77
CA GLU A 614 21.95 -25.77 44.88
C GLU A 614 21.22 -24.82 45.86
N ILE A 615 19.88 -24.83 45.84
CA ILE A 615 19.06 -24.11 46.82
C ILE A 615 19.27 -24.69 48.24
N ALA A 616 19.29 -26.01 48.38
CA ALA A 616 19.51 -26.66 49.66
C ALA A 616 20.88 -26.31 50.26
N GLU A 617 21.94 -26.19 49.44
CA GLU A 617 23.26 -25.75 49.89
C GLU A 617 23.29 -24.29 50.35
N VAL A 618 22.62 -23.38 49.62
CA VAL A 618 22.52 -21.96 50.00
C VAL A 618 21.77 -21.80 51.32
N VAL A 619 20.69 -22.57 51.53
CA VAL A 619 19.93 -22.58 52.79
C VAL A 619 20.76 -23.20 53.92
N LYS A 620 21.52 -24.27 53.64
CA LYS A 620 22.42 -24.92 54.63
C LYS A 620 23.55 -24.01 55.09
N LYS A 621 24.08 -23.15 54.23
CA LYS A 621 25.13 -22.18 54.59
C LYS A 621 24.64 -21.01 55.45
N LYS A 622 23.32 -20.84 55.60
CA LYS A 622 22.69 -19.72 56.31
C LYS A 622 22.03 -20.09 57.64
N LYS A 623 21.82 -21.39 57.90
CA LYS A 623 21.59 -21.92 59.25
C LYS A 623 22.95 -22.21 59.88
#